data_AF-A0A4P5Y0Q6-F1
#
_entry.id   AF-A0A4P5Y0Q6-F1
#
_cell.length_a   1.000
_cell.length_b   1.000
_cell.length_c   1.000
_cell.angle_alpha   90.00
_cell.angle_beta   90.00
_cell.angle_gamma   90.00
#
_symmetry.space_group_name_H-M   'P 1'
#
loop_
_entity.id
_entity.type
_entity.pdbx_description
1 polymer ?
#
loop_
_entity_poly.entity_id
_entity_poly.type
_entity_poly.pdbx_seq_one_letter_code
_entity_poly.pdbx_strand_id
1 'polypeptide(L)'
;MGAYRSLVIAFVATTAAAAFAAEPSAGATGPAASAAGTAAADEPGSGANQPVLVETAWDWLPVAGYERESLELALRPGSAAADWSADAEPEVSLAITNGDGVVRITIPATATPQRIQLSGSARDHDPERLGIAFVRPGDGAGLSMDPLGRLHRGRDWAVLVLPRIEAIADRRWAMLLPRPGAHPEPCAIELAPPSGLGDGQPPLAAQIAAAQTVDVQGQAVLIHLAAADRLSGWSQRTWRQSLAWLAADLAARGARRVVLVEPCGPGLIDSQLAPLRRLARDVASAYRVSTVETGSLQDDRYWLVSPGVLGLSLNTDGAAARDRLLAPWRR
;
A
#
# COMPACT_ATOMS: atom_id res chain seq x y z
N MET A 1 5.36 -5.49 -43.53
CA MET A 1 4.59 -4.34 -43.04
C MET A 1 3.74 -4.83 -41.87
N GLY A 2 3.87 -4.40 -40.62
CA GLY A 2 4.74 -3.42 -39.99
C GLY A 2 5.07 -3.87 -38.57
N ALA A 3 6.27 -3.50 -38.11
CA ALA A 3 6.81 -3.81 -36.79
C ALA A 3 6.27 -2.81 -35.77
N TYR A 4 5.76 -3.30 -34.63
CA TYR A 4 5.54 -2.47 -33.44
C TYR A 4 6.75 -2.64 -32.51
N ARG A 5 7.57 -1.58 -32.44
CA ARG A 5 8.63 -1.41 -31.46
C ARG A 5 8.01 -0.93 -30.14
N SER A 6 8.18 -1.72 -29.08
CA SER A 6 7.83 -1.33 -27.72
C SER A 6 8.88 -0.35 -27.20
N LEU A 7 8.44 0.84 -26.79
CA LEU A 7 9.23 1.90 -26.19
C LEU A 7 9.39 1.60 -24.69
N VAL A 8 10.60 1.25 -24.26
CA VAL A 8 10.95 1.10 -22.84
C VAL A 8 11.38 2.48 -22.32
N ILE A 9 10.63 3.04 -21.39
CA ILE A 9 11.00 4.27 -20.67
C ILE A 9 11.80 3.86 -19.44
N ALA A 10 13.10 4.15 -19.44
CA ALA A 10 13.97 4.00 -18.27
C ALA A 10 13.87 5.25 -17.39
N PHE A 11 13.47 5.09 -16.13
CA PHE A 11 13.60 6.11 -15.10
C PHE A 11 14.94 5.92 -14.38
N VAL A 12 15.86 6.87 -14.56
CA VAL A 12 17.08 6.98 -13.78
C VAL A 12 16.80 7.97 -12.64
N ALA A 13 16.82 7.49 -11.41
CA ALA A 13 16.79 8.34 -10.22
C ALA A 13 18.24 8.72 -9.86
N THR A 14 18.60 9.98 -10.08
CA THR A 14 19.86 10.56 -9.60
C THR A 14 19.58 11.40 -8.37
N THR A 15 19.94 10.91 -7.19
CA THR A 15 20.01 11.71 -5.96
C THR A 15 21.38 12.38 -5.87
N ALA A 16 21.42 13.71 -5.93
CA ALA A 16 22.54 14.51 -5.46
C ALA A 16 21.99 15.61 -4.53
N ALA A 17 22.44 15.56 -3.28
CA ALA A 17 22.10 16.48 -2.21
C ALA A 17 22.63 17.89 -2.51
N ALA A 18 21.77 18.91 -2.36
CA ALA A 18 22.18 20.31 -2.31
C ALA A 18 21.94 20.84 -0.89
N ALA A 19 23.03 21.06 -0.17
CA ALA A 19 23.03 21.78 1.11
C ALA A 19 22.91 23.29 0.83
N PHE A 20 21.87 23.90 1.40
CA PHE A 20 21.68 25.35 1.46
C PHE A 20 22.44 25.89 2.68
N ALA A 21 23.35 26.84 2.47
CA ALA A 21 23.84 27.73 3.52
C ALA A 21 23.99 29.14 2.95
N ALA A 22 23.52 30.10 3.75
CA ALA A 22 23.17 31.46 3.38
C ALA A 22 24.36 32.36 3.01
N GLU A 23 24.10 33.31 2.11
CA GLU A 23 24.95 34.48 1.85
C GLU A 23 24.96 35.45 3.04
N PRO A 24 26.09 36.12 3.28
CA PRO A 24 26.03 37.56 3.53
C PRO A 24 26.97 38.35 2.60
N SER A 25 26.49 39.54 2.25
CA SER A 25 27.07 40.50 1.33
C SER A 25 28.16 41.38 1.96
N ALA A 26 29.25 41.50 1.19
CA ALA A 26 30.14 42.65 0.95
C ALA A 26 31.04 43.24 2.06
N GLY A 27 32.34 43.35 1.71
CA GLY A 27 33.28 44.31 2.31
C GLY A 27 34.76 43.96 2.06
N ALA A 28 35.43 44.70 1.18
CA ALA A 28 36.75 44.42 0.63
C ALA A 28 37.96 44.89 1.49
N THR A 29 39.15 44.44 1.05
CA THR A 29 40.53 44.98 1.18
C THR A 29 41.48 44.38 2.24
N GLY A 30 42.69 44.01 1.77
CA GLY A 30 43.94 44.01 2.56
C GLY A 30 44.73 42.69 2.68
N PRO A 31 45.97 42.58 2.15
CA PRO A 31 46.75 41.33 2.09
C PRO A 31 47.84 41.21 3.18
N ALA A 32 48.26 39.98 3.55
CA ALA A 32 49.64 39.62 3.93
C ALA A 32 49.82 38.14 4.37
N ALA A 33 50.84 37.52 3.77
CA ALA A 33 51.91 36.69 4.37
C ALA A 33 51.64 35.33 5.08
N SER A 34 52.11 34.28 4.39
CA SER A 34 53.26 33.43 4.75
C SER A 34 53.17 32.28 5.78
N ALA A 35 53.82 31.18 5.37
CA ALA A 35 54.49 30.07 6.08
C ALA A 35 53.67 28.77 6.20
N ALA A 36 53.95 27.71 5.43
CA ALA A 36 55.10 26.79 5.45
C ALA A 36 54.97 25.69 6.51
N GLY A 37 55.10 24.42 6.11
CA GLY A 37 55.14 23.25 7.01
C GLY A 37 54.60 21.96 6.37
N THR A 38 55.25 21.41 5.35
CA THR A 38 56.10 20.18 5.40
C THR A 38 55.34 18.86 5.50
N ALA A 39 55.68 17.97 4.57
CA ALA A 39 55.19 16.62 4.38
C ALA A 39 55.51 15.65 5.52
N ALA A 40 54.63 14.68 5.72
CA ALA A 40 54.98 13.33 6.13
C ALA A 40 53.97 12.36 5.49
N ALA A 41 54.52 11.43 4.70
CA ALA A 41 53.80 10.30 4.16
C ALA A 41 53.46 9.34 5.30
N ASP A 42 52.19 8.94 5.38
CA ASP A 42 51.77 7.78 6.17
C ASP A 42 50.88 6.90 5.28
N GLU A 43 51.08 5.61 5.46
CA GLU A 43 50.67 4.50 4.60
C GLU A 43 49.17 4.47 4.28
N PRO A 44 48.75 3.94 3.11
CA PRO A 44 47.36 3.65 2.86
C PRO A 44 46.94 2.48 3.75
N GLY A 45 46.39 2.81 4.92
CA GLY A 45 45.67 1.87 5.75
C GLY A 45 44.67 1.13 4.88
N SER A 46 44.91 -0.17 4.73
CA SER A 46 43.97 -1.16 4.21
C SER A 46 42.72 -1.12 5.08
N GLY A 47 41.84 -0.16 4.79
CA GLY A 47 40.47 -0.16 5.25
C GLY A 47 39.83 -1.36 4.60
N ALA A 48 39.77 -2.47 5.34
CA ALA A 48 38.97 -3.62 5.00
C ALA A 48 37.61 -3.08 4.57
N ASN A 49 37.36 -3.15 3.26
CA ASN A 49 36.11 -2.78 2.65
C ASN A 49 35.12 -3.81 3.20
N GLN A 50 34.50 -3.51 4.34
CA GLN A 50 33.46 -4.36 4.89
C GLN A 50 32.46 -4.52 3.75
N PRO A 51 32.19 -5.76 3.30
CA PRO A 51 31.23 -5.95 2.24
C PRO A 51 29.93 -5.34 2.75
N VAL A 52 29.45 -4.31 2.04
CA VAL A 52 28.11 -3.78 2.27
C VAL A 52 27.19 -4.97 2.06
N LEU A 53 26.66 -5.51 3.15
CA LEU A 53 25.66 -6.56 3.11
C LEU A 53 24.42 -5.89 2.49
N VAL A 54 24.22 -6.14 1.20
CA VAL A 54 22.99 -5.77 0.53
C VAL A 54 21.93 -6.72 1.09
N GLU A 55 20.94 -6.19 1.80
CA GLU A 55 19.81 -7.00 2.25
C GLU A 55 18.91 -7.31 1.06
N THR A 56 18.33 -8.52 1.06
CA THR A 56 17.32 -8.89 0.08
C THR A 56 16.10 -8.00 0.22
N ALA A 57 15.70 -7.36 -0.88
CA ALA A 57 14.61 -6.39 -0.89
C ALA A 57 13.68 -6.63 -2.08
N TRP A 58 12.38 -6.48 -1.85
CA TRP A 58 11.40 -6.44 -2.94
C TRP A 58 11.52 -5.12 -3.69
N ASP A 59 11.87 -5.18 -4.97
CA ASP A 59 11.76 -4.04 -5.89
C ASP A 59 10.28 -3.80 -6.24
N TRP A 60 9.50 -4.89 -6.36
CA TRP A 60 8.06 -4.83 -6.57
C TRP A 60 7.34 -6.07 -6.03
N LEU A 61 6.37 -5.84 -5.13
CA LEU A 61 5.42 -6.83 -4.64
C LEU A 61 4.03 -6.17 -4.57
N PRO A 62 3.05 -6.58 -5.40
CA PRO A 62 1.74 -5.98 -5.38
C PRO A 62 1.02 -6.27 -4.05
N VAL A 63 0.40 -5.25 -3.46
CA VAL A 63 -0.39 -5.43 -2.23
C VAL A 63 -1.66 -6.25 -2.48
N ALA A 64 -2.29 -6.05 -3.65
CA ALA A 64 -3.51 -6.75 -4.03
C ALA A 64 -3.54 -7.06 -5.53
N GLY A 65 -4.26 -8.13 -5.90
CA GLY A 65 -4.48 -8.55 -7.28
C GLY A 65 -5.79 -9.32 -7.46
N TYR A 66 -6.26 -9.44 -8.70
CA TYR A 66 -7.41 -10.32 -9.00
C TYR A 66 -6.94 -11.77 -9.12
N GLU A 67 -7.78 -12.71 -8.69
CA GLU A 67 -7.65 -14.09 -9.12
C GLU A 67 -7.73 -14.16 -10.64
N ARG A 68 -6.92 -15.04 -11.21
CA ARG A 68 -6.82 -15.27 -12.65
C ARG A 68 -6.36 -14.04 -13.46
N GLU A 69 -5.61 -13.16 -12.81
CA GLU A 69 -4.78 -12.18 -13.47
C GLU A 69 -3.33 -12.62 -13.34
N SER A 70 -2.53 -12.40 -14.39
CA SER A 70 -1.11 -12.65 -14.29
C SER A 70 -0.48 -11.64 -13.34
N LEU A 71 0.31 -12.11 -12.38
CA LEU A 71 1.01 -11.28 -11.40
C LEU A 71 2.51 -11.36 -11.65
N GLU A 72 3.17 -10.21 -11.59
CA GLU A 72 4.62 -10.11 -11.68
C GLU A 72 5.17 -9.63 -10.33
N LEU A 73 6.19 -10.32 -9.84
CA LEU A 73 6.92 -10.00 -8.62
C LEU A 73 8.38 -9.76 -8.99
N ALA A 74 9.02 -8.77 -8.38
CA ALA A 74 10.43 -8.45 -8.62
C ALA A 74 11.18 -8.32 -7.30
N LEU A 75 12.17 -9.19 -7.12
CA LEU A 75 13.01 -9.28 -5.93
C LEU A 75 14.44 -8.92 -6.30
N ARG A 76 15.08 -8.06 -5.51
CA ARG A 76 16.52 -7.82 -5.55
C ARG A 76 17.17 -8.62 -4.43
N PRO A 77 17.82 -9.75 -4.73
CA PRO A 77 18.45 -10.57 -3.72
C PRO A 77 19.69 -9.88 -3.15
N GLY A 78 19.95 -10.13 -1.86
CA GLY A 78 21.16 -9.69 -1.18
C GLY A 78 22.40 -10.51 -1.56
N SER A 79 22.19 -11.76 -1.97
CA SER A 79 23.22 -12.63 -2.55
C SER A 79 23.23 -12.56 -4.08
N ALA A 80 24.35 -12.98 -4.71
CA ALA A 80 24.47 -13.00 -6.17
C ALA A 80 23.32 -13.82 -6.79
N ALA A 81 22.53 -13.17 -7.64
CA ALA A 81 21.21 -13.57 -8.13
C ALA A 81 21.10 -14.90 -8.91
N ALA A 82 22.15 -15.73 -8.97
CA ALA A 82 22.25 -16.83 -9.92
C ALA A 82 21.34 -18.02 -9.60
N ASP A 83 21.02 -18.29 -8.33
CA ASP A 83 20.45 -19.59 -7.92
C ASP A 83 19.08 -19.51 -7.22
N TRP A 84 18.30 -18.45 -7.47
CA TRP A 84 16.95 -18.38 -6.89
C TRP A 84 15.99 -19.32 -7.64
N SER A 85 15.31 -20.16 -6.87
CA SER A 85 14.18 -20.98 -7.30
C SER A 85 12.91 -20.58 -6.55
N ALA A 86 11.76 -20.91 -7.16
CA ALA A 86 10.45 -20.73 -6.57
C ALA A 86 9.75 -22.07 -6.60
N ASP A 87 9.44 -22.56 -5.40
CA ASP A 87 8.61 -23.73 -5.21
C ASP A 87 7.19 -23.24 -4.90
N ALA A 88 6.24 -23.71 -5.68
CA ALA A 88 4.82 -23.49 -5.44
C ALA A 88 4.14 -24.83 -5.11
N GLU A 89 2.84 -24.77 -4.80
CA GLU A 89 2.02 -25.99 -4.72
C GLU A 89 2.17 -26.85 -5.98
N PRO A 90 2.11 -28.19 -5.85
CA PRO A 90 2.18 -29.08 -7.01
C PRO A 90 1.14 -28.64 -8.05
N GLU A 91 1.56 -28.57 -9.32
CA GLU A 91 0.79 -28.09 -10.49
C GLU A 91 0.91 -26.59 -10.83
N VAL A 92 1.55 -25.75 -10.01
CA VAL A 92 1.81 -24.34 -10.34
C VAL A 92 3.19 -24.17 -10.98
N SER A 93 3.22 -23.98 -12.30
CA SER A 93 4.44 -23.62 -13.02
C SER A 93 4.68 -22.10 -12.95
N LEU A 94 5.81 -21.71 -12.38
CA LEU A 94 6.24 -20.32 -12.27
C LEU A 94 7.38 -20.05 -13.26
N ALA A 95 7.32 -18.93 -13.96
CA ALA A 95 8.46 -18.48 -14.76
C ALA A 95 9.34 -17.58 -13.88
N ILE A 96 10.59 -17.98 -13.71
CA ILE A 96 11.60 -17.21 -12.97
C ILE A 96 12.66 -16.76 -13.97
N THR A 97 12.94 -15.47 -13.98
CA THR A 97 14.03 -14.91 -14.77
C THR A 97 14.99 -14.19 -13.85
N ASN A 98 16.25 -14.63 -13.87
CA ASN A 98 17.34 -14.01 -13.12
C ASN A 98 18.16 -13.16 -14.10
N GLY A 99 18.16 -11.85 -13.92
CA GLY A 99 18.86 -10.93 -14.80
C GLY A 99 19.00 -9.55 -14.18
N ASP A 100 20.07 -8.82 -14.52
CA ASP A 100 20.35 -7.46 -14.02
C ASP A 100 20.37 -7.34 -12.48
N GLY A 101 20.67 -8.44 -11.76
CA GLY A 101 20.62 -8.48 -10.30
C GLY A 101 19.20 -8.50 -9.71
N VAL A 102 18.18 -8.82 -10.52
CA VAL A 102 16.78 -8.93 -10.12
C VAL A 102 16.25 -10.31 -10.49
N VAL A 103 15.51 -10.91 -9.55
CA VAL A 103 14.73 -12.14 -9.72
C VAL A 103 13.29 -11.71 -10.02
N ARG A 104 12.82 -12.00 -11.25
CA ARG A 104 11.44 -11.76 -11.65
C ARG A 104 10.65 -13.05 -11.64
N ILE A 105 9.50 -13.04 -10.98
CA ILE A 105 8.59 -14.19 -10.89
C ILE A 105 7.27 -13.81 -11.56
N THR A 106 6.89 -14.56 -12.58
CA THR A 106 5.60 -14.41 -13.24
C THR A 106 4.67 -15.55 -12.83
N ILE A 107 3.57 -15.18 -12.18
CA ILE A 107 2.47 -16.08 -11.84
C ILE A 107 1.44 -15.95 -12.96
N PRO A 108 1.22 -17.00 -13.77
CA PRO A 108 0.27 -16.92 -14.87
C PRO A 108 -1.16 -16.84 -14.36
N ALA A 109 -2.05 -16.22 -15.12
CA ALA A 109 -3.49 -16.14 -14.84
C ALA A 109 -4.19 -17.51 -14.64
N THR A 110 -3.58 -18.62 -15.08
CA THR A 110 -4.11 -19.97 -14.86
C THR A 110 -3.74 -20.54 -13.50
N ALA A 111 -2.76 -19.97 -12.82
CA ALA A 111 -2.31 -20.40 -11.51
C ALA A 111 -3.05 -19.67 -10.40
N THR A 112 -3.39 -20.39 -9.33
CA THR A 112 -3.98 -19.84 -8.10
C THR A 112 -3.25 -20.40 -6.87
N PRO A 113 -1.95 -20.10 -6.70
CA PRO A 113 -1.20 -20.59 -5.56
C PRO A 113 -1.78 -20.01 -4.27
N GLN A 114 -1.83 -20.78 -3.17
CA GLN A 114 -2.08 -20.21 -1.85
C GLN A 114 -0.77 -19.72 -1.22
N ARG A 115 0.35 -20.33 -1.61
CA ARG A 115 1.69 -19.97 -1.15
C ARG A 115 2.74 -20.20 -2.24
N ILE A 116 3.74 -19.31 -2.28
CA ILE A 116 4.99 -19.50 -3.03
C ILE A 116 6.14 -19.43 -2.02
N GLN A 117 7.07 -20.38 -2.10
CA GLN A 117 8.30 -20.38 -1.34
C GLN A 117 9.47 -20.11 -2.28
N LEU A 118 10.16 -19.01 -2.07
CA LEU A 118 11.40 -18.72 -2.75
C LEU A 118 12.57 -19.26 -1.93
N SER A 119 13.53 -19.85 -2.63
CA SER A 119 14.76 -20.38 -2.07
C SER A 119 15.93 -19.86 -2.89
N GLY A 120 16.89 -19.19 -2.25
CA GLY A 120 18.15 -18.77 -2.85
C GLY A 120 19.33 -19.48 -2.19
N SER A 121 20.39 -19.77 -2.95
CA SER A 121 21.65 -20.20 -2.35
C SER A 121 22.27 -19.01 -1.57
N ALA A 122 22.49 -19.19 -0.27
CA ALA A 122 23.27 -18.23 0.51
C ALA A 122 24.75 -18.62 0.46
N ARG A 123 25.63 -17.63 0.60
CA ARG A 123 27.09 -17.85 0.59
C ARG A 123 27.59 -18.69 1.78
N ASP A 124 26.85 -18.76 2.89
CA ASP A 124 27.33 -19.30 4.18
C ASP A 124 26.44 -20.40 4.80
N HIS A 125 26.01 -21.39 4.00
CA HIS A 125 25.43 -22.68 4.43
C HIS A 125 23.94 -22.77 4.84
N ASP A 126 23.22 -21.66 5.04
CA ASP A 126 21.75 -21.70 5.19
C ASP A 126 21.04 -21.05 3.99
N PRO A 127 20.23 -21.79 3.21
CA PRO A 127 19.53 -21.21 2.06
C PRO A 127 18.59 -20.10 2.52
N GLU A 128 18.64 -18.96 1.83
CA GLU A 128 17.72 -17.87 2.08
C GLU A 128 16.32 -18.28 1.62
N ARG A 129 15.33 -18.12 2.50
CA ARG A 129 13.95 -18.56 2.25
C ARG A 129 12.98 -17.42 2.47
N LEU A 130 12.19 -17.11 1.44
CA LEU A 130 11.14 -16.09 1.49
C LEU A 130 9.80 -16.69 1.08
N GLY A 131 8.82 -16.66 1.97
CA GLY A 131 7.47 -17.10 1.67
C GLY A 131 6.57 -15.94 1.23
N ILE A 132 5.66 -16.22 0.32
CA ILE A 132 4.61 -15.32 -0.13
C ILE A 132 3.27 -16.04 -0.01
N ALA A 133 2.40 -15.55 0.86
CA ALA A 133 1.05 -16.02 1.05
C ALA A 133 0.08 -15.22 0.17
N PHE A 134 -0.80 -15.94 -0.53
CA PHE A 134 -1.88 -15.37 -1.34
C PHE A 134 -3.17 -15.47 -0.54
N VAL A 135 -3.63 -14.33 -0.03
CA VAL A 135 -4.67 -14.30 1.00
C VAL A 135 -6.00 -13.94 0.39
N ARG A 136 -6.97 -14.86 0.48
CA ARG A 136 -8.34 -14.66 0.01
C ARG A 136 -9.21 -13.98 1.08
N PRO A 137 -10.32 -13.31 0.69
CA PRO A 137 -11.33 -12.86 1.62
C PRO A 137 -11.80 -13.99 2.55
N GLY A 138 -11.85 -13.74 3.87
CA GLY A 138 -12.20 -14.74 4.89
C GLY A 138 -10.99 -15.45 5.50
N ASP A 139 -9.86 -15.49 4.78
CA ASP A 139 -8.62 -16.13 5.23
C ASP A 139 -7.60 -15.13 5.80
N GLY A 140 -8.03 -13.90 6.09
CA GLY A 140 -7.19 -12.79 6.55
C GLY A 140 -6.59 -12.97 7.95
N ALA A 141 -6.98 -13.99 8.70
CA ALA A 141 -6.48 -14.23 10.05
C ALA A 141 -4.94 -14.28 10.09
N GLY A 142 -4.36 -13.44 10.96
CA GLY A 142 -2.91 -13.30 11.13
C GLY A 142 -2.25 -12.31 10.17
N LEU A 143 -3.01 -11.55 9.36
CA LEU A 143 -2.44 -10.43 8.62
C LEU A 143 -1.97 -9.32 9.57
N SER A 144 -0.75 -8.85 9.32
CA SER A 144 -0.14 -7.71 9.99
C SER A 144 0.55 -6.81 8.98
N MET A 145 0.81 -5.56 9.34
CA MET A 145 1.59 -4.63 8.53
C MET A 145 2.93 -4.33 9.21
N ASP A 146 4.01 -4.33 8.45
CA ASP A 146 5.33 -3.95 8.96
C ASP A 146 5.56 -2.42 8.97
N PRO A 147 6.66 -1.93 9.56
CA PRO A 147 7.00 -0.50 9.55
C PRO A 147 7.29 0.10 8.17
N LEU A 148 7.38 -0.72 7.11
CA LEU A 148 7.54 -0.25 5.73
C LEU A 148 6.21 -0.23 4.98
N GLY A 149 5.09 -0.52 5.65
CA GLY A 149 3.76 -0.48 5.06
C GLY A 149 3.39 -1.74 4.26
N ARG A 150 4.12 -2.84 4.43
CA ARG A 150 3.93 -4.08 3.69
C ARG A 150 3.17 -5.09 4.53
N LEU A 151 2.35 -5.91 3.87
CA LEU A 151 1.53 -6.92 4.53
C LEU A 151 2.29 -8.23 4.72
N HIS A 152 2.04 -8.88 5.86
CA HIS A 152 2.61 -10.16 6.25
C HIS A 152 1.53 -11.07 6.82
N ARG A 153 1.69 -12.38 6.67
CA ARG A 153 0.93 -13.40 7.39
C ARG A 153 1.91 -14.33 8.11
N GLY A 154 2.06 -14.11 9.41
CA GLY A 154 3.12 -14.78 10.19
C GLY A 154 4.50 -14.34 9.72
N ARG A 155 5.26 -15.24 9.08
CA ARG A 155 6.62 -14.96 8.55
C ARG A 155 6.63 -14.71 7.04
N ASP A 156 5.52 -14.95 6.36
CA ASP A 156 5.43 -14.81 4.92
C ASP A 156 4.93 -13.41 4.56
N TRP A 157 5.44 -12.86 3.46
CA TRP A 157 4.85 -11.69 2.82
C TRP A 157 3.43 -12.02 2.35
N ALA A 158 2.51 -11.07 2.38
CA ALA A 158 1.13 -11.30 1.97
C ALA A 158 0.73 -10.48 0.75
N VAL A 159 0.14 -11.16 -0.24
CA VAL A 159 -0.55 -10.55 -1.38
C VAL A 159 -2.03 -10.84 -1.23
N LEU A 160 -2.85 -9.78 -1.22
CA LEU A 160 -4.30 -9.92 -1.16
C LEU A 160 -4.82 -10.36 -2.53
N VAL A 161 -5.55 -11.46 -2.58
CA VAL A 161 -6.10 -11.98 -3.83
C VAL A 161 -7.61 -11.98 -3.76
N LEU A 162 -8.24 -11.34 -4.74
CA LEU A 162 -9.67 -11.18 -4.77
C LEU A 162 -10.28 -11.85 -6.01
N PRO A 163 -11.36 -12.66 -5.86
CA PRO A 163 -12.05 -13.22 -7.01
C PRO A 163 -12.54 -12.11 -7.93
N ARG A 164 -12.41 -12.29 -9.25
CA ARG A 164 -12.79 -11.27 -10.23
C ARG A 164 -14.31 -11.23 -10.43
N ILE A 165 -15.05 -10.74 -9.44
CA ILE A 165 -16.53 -10.63 -9.44
C ILE A 165 -17.05 -9.86 -10.67
N GLU A 166 -16.25 -8.93 -11.19
CA GLU A 166 -16.57 -8.12 -12.38
C GLU A 166 -16.45 -8.87 -13.72
N ALA A 167 -15.76 -10.02 -13.74
CA ALA A 167 -15.65 -10.86 -14.94
C ALA A 167 -16.90 -11.74 -15.08
N ILE A 168 -17.89 -11.18 -15.79
CA ILE A 168 -19.05 -11.72 -16.55
C ILE A 168 -19.64 -13.10 -16.17
N ALA A 169 -18.86 -14.15 -15.91
CA ALA A 169 -19.36 -15.47 -15.52
C ALA A 169 -19.81 -15.56 -14.05
N ASP A 170 -19.28 -14.71 -13.17
CA ASP A 170 -19.45 -14.82 -11.71
C ASP A 170 -20.40 -13.79 -11.08
N ARG A 171 -21.18 -13.09 -11.93
CA ARG A 171 -22.25 -12.16 -11.51
C ARG A 171 -23.33 -12.80 -10.64
N ARG A 172 -23.36 -14.13 -10.56
CA ARG A 172 -24.29 -14.89 -9.69
C ARG A 172 -24.05 -14.60 -8.22
N TRP A 173 -22.80 -14.36 -7.80
CA TRP A 173 -22.48 -13.99 -6.42
C TRP A 173 -23.02 -12.61 -6.07
N ALA A 174 -22.86 -11.63 -6.96
CA ALA A 174 -23.43 -10.32 -6.76
C ALA A 174 -24.96 -10.40 -6.55
N MET A 175 -25.67 -11.30 -7.25
CA MET A 175 -27.12 -11.49 -7.07
C MET A 175 -27.51 -12.05 -5.70
N LEU A 176 -26.65 -12.85 -5.06
CA LEU A 176 -26.89 -13.41 -3.73
C LEU A 176 -26.63 -12.42 -2.60
N LEU A 177 -25.86 -11.36 -2.86
CA LEU A 177 -25.58 -10.33 -1.85
C LEU A 177 -26.84 -9.47 -1.60
N PRO A 178 -27.29 -9.34 -0.34
CA PRO A 178 -28.42 -8.50 0.02
C PRO A 178 -28.22 -7.09 -0.52
N ARG A 179 -29.26 -6.52 -1.14
CA ARG A 179 -29.20 -5.10 -1.48
C ARG A 179 -29.18 -4.30 -0.18
N PRO A 180 -28.34 -3.26 -0.08
CA PRO A 180 -28.42 -2.35 1.05
C PRO A 180 -29.83 -1.78 1.13
N GLY A 181 -30.40 -1.79 2.34
CA GLY A 181 -31.74 -1.26 2.59
C GLY A 181 -31.82 0.23 2.22
N ALA A 182 -33.03 0.70 1.90
CA ALA A 182 -33.26 2.11 1.57
C ALA A 182 -32.99 3.08 2.73
N HIS A 183 -32.92 2.57 3.96
CA HIS A 183 -32.70 3.36 5.17
C HIS A 183 -31.36 3.01 5.83
N PRO A 184 -30.64 4.02 6.39
CA PRO A 184 -29.48 3.77 7.24
C PRO A 184 -29.84 2.84 8.39
N GLU A 185 -28.98 1.85 8.63
CA GLU A 185 -29.05 1.03 9.84
C GLU A 185 -27.77 1.26 10.64
N PRO A 186 -27.86 1.43 11.97
CA PRO A 186 -26.70 1.61 12.82
C PRO A 186 -25.71 0.44 12.73
N CYS A 187 -24.44 0.78 12.48
CA CYS A 187 -23.30 -0.11 12.57
C CYS A 187 -22.91 -0.30 14.04
N ALA A 188 -22.66 -1.55 14.42
CA ALA A 188 -22.18 -1.88 15.77
C ALA A 188 -20.65 -1.76 15.88
N ILE A 189 -19.96 -1.80 14.74
CA ILE A 189 -18.50 -1.77 14.66
C ILE A 189 -18.10 -0.57 13.81
N GLU A 190 -17.20 0.25 14.32
CA GLU A 190 -16.56 1.34 13.59
C GLU A 190 -15.07 1.01 13.40
N LEU A 191 -14.65 0.88 12.14
CA LEU A 191 -13.25 0.75 11.76
C LEU A 191 -12.74 2.17 11.42
N ALA A 192 -12.17 2.82 12.42
CA ALA A 192 -11.51 4.12 12.24
C ALA A 192 -10.26 3.99 11.34
N PRO A 193 -9.81 5.08 10.70
CA PRO A 193 -8.53 5.07 10.02
C PRO A 193 -7.40 4.90 11.05
N PRO A 194 -6.36 4.11 10.74
CA PRO A 194 -5.22 3.94 11.64
C PRO A 194 -4.49 5.26 11.87
N SER A 195 -4.14 5.53 13.14
CA SER A 195 -3.38 6.71 13.57
C SER A 195 -1.91 6.39 13.79
N GLY A 196 -1.03 7.38 13.65
CA GLY A 196 0.40 7.23 13.96
C GLY A 196 1.22 6.47 12.92
N LEU A 197 0.71 6.38 11.69
CA LEU A 197 1.48 5.83 10.57
C LEU A 197 2.56 6.81 10.13
N GLY A 198 3.72 6.27 9.77
CA GLY A 198 4.82 7.04 9.19
C GLY A 198 4.50 7.51 7.78
N ASP A 199 5.23 8.52 7.31
CA ASP A 199 5.07 9.05 5.96
C ASP A 199 5.23 7.95 4.90
N GLY A 200 4.35 7.94 3.91
CA GLY A 200 4.35 6.95 2.82
C GLY A 200 3.75 5.58 3.17
N GLN A 201 3.48 5.28 4.45
CA GLN A 201 2.75 4.07 4.80
C GLN A 201 1.30 4.15 4.32
N PRO A 202 0.72 3.07 3.78
CA PRO A 202 -0.66 3.05 3.28
C PRO A 202 -1.70 2.79 4.38
N PRO A 203 -2.54 3.79 4.76
CA PRO A 203 -3.56 3.60 5.78
C PRO A 203 -4.53 2.45 5.50
N LEU A 204 -4.92 2.24 4.24
CA LEU A 204 -5.83 1.15 3.89
C LEU A 204 -5.23 -0.24 4.21
N ALA A 205 -3.92 -0.45 4.01
CA ALA A 205 -3.28 -1.72 4.33
C ALA A 205 -3.22 -1.95 5.85
N ALA A 206 -2.89 -0.91 6.61
CA ALA A 206 -2.93 -0.94 8.06
C ALA A 206 -4.35 -1.22 8.59
N GLN A 207 -5.37 -0.63 7.97
CA GLN A 207 -6.77 -0.87 8.32
C GLN A 207 -7.20 -2.30 7.99
N ILE A 208 -6.71 -2.89 6.88
CA ILE A 208 -6.93 -4.30 6.53
C ILE A 208 -6.37 -5.22 7.61
N ALA A 209 -5.13 -4.99 8.05
CA ALA A 209 -4.53 -5.74 9.15
C ALA A 209 -5.32 -5.57 10.46
N ALA A 210 -5.67 -4.33 10.82
CA ALA A 210 -6.44 -4.04 12.04
C ALA A 210 -7.82 -4.72 12.03
N ALA A 211 -8.50 -4.76 10.88
CA ALA A 211 -9.81 -5.38 10.73
C ALA A 211 -9.83 -6.89 11.03
N GLN A 212 -8.67 -7.56 11.00
CA GLN A 212 -8.59 -9.00 11.31
C GLN A 212 -8.72 -9.31 12.79
N THR A 213 -8.53 -8.31 13.64
CA THR A 213 -8.67 -8.45 15.10
C THR A 213 -10.10 -8.26 15.59
N VAL A 214 -11.01 -7.87 14.69
CA VAL A 214 -12.40 -7.53 15.02
C VAL A 214 -13.32 -8.69 14.63
N ASP A 215 -14.15 -9.13 15.59
CA ASP A 215 -15.24 -10.06 15.31
C ASP A 215 -16.42 -9.31 14.68
N VAL A 216 -16.75 -9.68 13.45
CA VAL A 216 -17.76 -9.01 12.63
C VAL A 216 -19.01 -9.86 12.42
N GLN A 217 -19.06 -11.08 12.98
CA GLN A 217 -20.12 -12.04 12.69
C GLN A 217 -21.50 -11.48 13.09
N GLY A 218 -22.38 -11.35 12.10
CA GLY A 218 -23.74 -10.81 12.27
C GLY A 218 -23.80 -9.29 12.52
N GLN A 219 -22.66 -8.60 12.55
CA GLN A 219 -22.59 -7.17 12.84
C GLN A 219 -22.57 -6.32 11.56
N ALA A 220 -23.02 -5.07 11.68
CA ALA A 220 -22.84 -4.06 10.65
C ALA A 220 -21.57 -3.24 10.95
N VAL A 221 -20.74 -3.02 9.93
CA VAL A 221 -19.41 -2.41 10.02
C VAL A 221 -19.37 -1.09 9.25
N LEU A 222 -18.99 -0.01 9.92
CA LEU A 222 -18.73 1.31 9.36
C LEU A 222 -17.23 1.51 9.18
N ILE A 223 -16.75 1.71 7.95
CA ILE A 223 -15.32 1.84 7.63
C ILE A 223 -15.02 3.27 7.24
N HIS A 224 -14.11 3.91 7.97
CA HIS A 224 -13.65 5.26 7.67
C HIS A 224 -12.40 5.19 6.80
N LEU A 225 -12.52 5.61 5.54
CA LEU A 225 -11.39 5.63 4.62
C LEU A 225 -10.52 6.86 4.87
N ALA A 226 -9.20 6.65 4.92
CA ALA A 226 -8.25 7.71 5.23
C ALA A 226 -8.04 8.63 4.04
N ALA A 227 -8.10 9.95 4.26
CA ALA A 227 -7.65 10.93 3.26
C ALA A 227 -6.14 10.82 2.99
N ALA A 228 -5.37 10.28 3.93
CA ALA A 228 -3.93 10.11 3.82
C ALA A 228 -3.51 9.06 2.77
N ASP A 229 -4.39 8.16 2.33
CA ASP A 229 -4.07 7.23 1.22
C ASP A 229 -3.68 7.96 -0.08
N ARG A 230 -4.09 9.22 -0.25
CA ARG A 230 -3.64 10.05 -1.39
C ARG A 230 -2.13 10.28 -1.43
N LEU A 231 -1.44 10.07 -0.29
CA LEU A 231 0.00 10.30 -0.12
C LEU A 231 0.83 9.01 -0.18
N SER A 232 0.20 7.84 -0.17
CA SER A 232 0.91 6.56 -0.02
C SER A 232 1.36 5.94 -1.36
N GLY A 233 1.41 6.74 -2.44
CA GLY A 233 1.94 6.30 -3.74
C GLY A 233 1.15 5.19 -4.44
N TRP A 234 -0.09 4.91 -3.99
CA TRP A 234 -0.92 3.85 -4.56
C TRP A 234 -1.19 4.07 -6.05
N SER A 235 -1.13 2.99 -6.82
CA SER A 235 -1.88 2.96 -8.08
C SER A 235 -3.38 2.91 -7.76
N GLN A 236 -4.21 3.62 -8.55
CA GLN A 236 -5.68 3.60 -8.39
C GLN A 236 -6.23 2.17 -8.41
N ARG A 237 -5.62 1.30 -9.23
CA ARG A 237 -5.98 -0.11 -9.34
C ARG A 237 -5.74 -0.85 -8.02
N THR A 238 -4.54 -0.73 -7.46
CA THR A 238 -4.15 -1.46 -6.24
C THR A 238 -4.96 -0.99 -5.04
N TRP A 239 -5.21 0.32 -4.92
CA TRP A 239 -6.07 0.86 -3.86
C TRP A 239 -7.49 0.29 -3.96
N ARG A 240 -8.08 0.31 -5.16
CA ARG A 240 -9.41 -0.26 -5.42
C ARG A 240 -9.49 -1.76 -5.10
N GLN A 241 -8.50 -2.54 -5.53
CA GLN A 241 -8.43 -3.98 -5.26
C GLN A 241 -8.30 -4.27 -3.77
N SER A 242 -7.50 -3.50 -3.04
CA SER A 242 -7.33 -3.64 -1.59
C SER A 242 -8.62 -3.30 -0.84
N LEU A 243 -9.33 -2.24 -1.24
CA LEU A 243 -10.62 -1.87 -0.65
C LEU A 243 -11.70 -2.91 -0.94
N ALA A 244 -11.74 -3.42 -2.18
CA ALA A 244 -12.62 -4.52 -2.56
C ALA A 244 -12.35 -5.78 -1.73
N TRP A 245 -11.07 -6.08 -1.48
CA TRP A 245 -10.66 -7.20 -0.65
C TRP A 245 -11.15 -7.02 0.79
N LEU A 246 -10.99 -5.84 1.39
CA LEU A 246 -11.49 -5.54 2.74
C LEU A 246 -13.01 -5.74 2.85
N ALA A 247 -13.76 -5.21 1.89
CA ALA A 247 -15.22 -5.35 1.87
C ALA A 247 -15.64 -6.82 1.74
N ALA A 248 -14.99 -7.57 0.85
CA ALA A 248 -15.24 -8.99 0.64
C ALA A 248 -14.84 -9.83 1.88
N ASP A 249 -13.74 -9.49 2.53
CA ASP A 249 -13.23 -10.19 3.72
C ASP A 249 -14.20 -10.07 4.88
N LEU A 250 -14.69 -8.86 5.15
CA LEU A 250 -15.71 -8.62 6.17
C LEU A 250 -16.99 -9.42 5.88
N ALA A 251 -17.44 -9.42 4.62
CA ALA A 251 -18.61 -10.21 4.21
C ALA A 251 -18.37 -11.73 4.37
N ALA A 252 -17.21 -12.24 3.98
CA ALA A 252 -16.83 -13.64 4.13
C ALA A 252 -16.75 -14.07 5.60
N ARG A 253 -16.31 -13.17 6.49
CA ARG A 253 -16.33 -13.35 7.95
C ARG A 253 -17.70 -13.15 8.60
N GLY A 254 -18.75 -12.94 7.80
CA GLY A 254 -20.14 -12.90 8.25
C GLY A 254 -20.64 -11.53 8.68
N ALA A 255 -19.99 -10.43 8.29
CA ALA A 255 -20.54 -9.09 8.47
C ALA A 255 -21.91 -9.01 7.77
N ARG A 256 -22.93 -8.59 8.52
CA ARG A 256 -24.30 -8.43 8.00
C ARG A 256 -24.38 -7.29 6.99
N ARG A 257 -23.55 -6.26 7.17
CA ARG A 257 -23.47 -5.08 6.31
C ARG A 257 -22.10 -4.42 6.43
N VAL A 258 -21.64 -3.84 5.34
CA VAL A 258 -20.49 -2.95 5.31
C VAL A 258 -20.93 -1.59 4.78
N VAL A 259 -20.42 -0.52 5.37
CA VAL A 259 -20.68 0.87 4.99
C VAL A 259 -19.34 1.58 4.88
N LEU A 260 -19.06 2.19 3.73
CA LEU A 260 -17.82 2.92 3.46
C LEU A 260 -18.06 4.42 3.65
N VAL A 261 -17.38 5.04 4.61
CA VAL A 261 -17.33 6.50 4.73
C VAL A 261 -16.22 7.00 3.82
N GLU A 262 -16.58 7.85 2.88
CA GLU A 262 -15.66 8.42 1.90
C GLU A 262 -14.51 9.20 2.56
N PRO A 263 -13.30 9.14 1.99
CA PRO A 263 -12.21 9.98 2.48
C PRO A 263 -12.60 11.46 2.36
N CYS A 264 -12.46 12.19 3.47
CA CYS A 264 -12.85 13.60 3.58
C CYS A 264 -11.64 14.51 3.76
N GLY A 265 -11.71 15.72 3.19
CA GLY A 265 -10.66 16.74 3.27
C GLY A 265 -11.23 18.12 2.96
N PRO A 266 -10.49 19.20 3.25
CA PRO A 266 -10.88 20.54 2.85
C PRO A 266 -10.96 20.66 1.32
N GLY A 267 -11.74 21.62 0.83
CA GLY A 267 -11.97 21.82 -0.60
C GLY A 267 -10.67 22.03 -1.40
N LEU A 268 -9.64 22.59 -0.77
CA LEU A 268 -8.33 22.81 -1.38
C LEU A 268 -7.64 21.52 -1.88
N ILE A 269 -7.93 20.36 -1.27
CA ILE A 269 -7.36 19.06 -1.68
C ILE A 269 -8.37 18.17 -2.40
N ASP A 270 -9.51 18.71 -2.80
CA ASP A 270 -10.61 17.97 -3.43
C ASP A 270 -10.17 17.19 -4.68
N SER A 271 -9.34 17.81 -5.51
CA SER A 271 -8.83 17.20 -6.75
C SER A 271 -8.01 15.92 -6.50
N GLN A 272 -7.35 15.83 -5.35
CA GLN A 272 -6.58 14.64 -4.94
C GLN A 272 -7.48 13.56 -4.33
N LEU A 273 -8.59 13.95 -3.68
CA LEU A 273 -9.52 13.03 -3.03
C LEU A 273 -10.66 12.53 -3.94
N ALA A 274 -11.02 13.29 -4.96
CA ALA A 274 -12.08 12.92 -5.91
C ALA A 274 -11.86 11.54 -6.57
N PRO A 275 -10.63 11.16 -6.99
CA PRO A 275 -10.38 9.81 -7.49
C PRO A 275 -10.66 8.72 -6.45
N LEU A 276 -10.20 8.89 -5.20
CA LEU A 276 -10.41 7.90 -4.14
C LEU A 276 -11.90 7.74 -3.80
N ARG A 277 -12.66 8.84 -3.74
CA ARG A 277 -14.12 8.79 -3.52
C ARG A 277 -14.84 8.05 -4.65
N ARG A 278 -14.45 8.31 -5.91
CA ARG A 278 -14.99 7.58 -7.06
C ARG A 278 -14.71 6.08 -6.94
N LEU A 279 -13.47 5.70 -6.64
CA LEU A 279 -13.10 4.30 -6.48
C LEU A 279 -13.85 3.65 -5.31
N ALA A 280 -14.07 4.36 -4.20
CA ALA A 280 -14.87 3.87 -3.08
C ALA A 280 -16.32 3.58 -3.51
N ARG A 281 -16.94 4.47 -4.28
CA ARG A 281 -18.29 4.27 -4.85
C ARG A 281 -18.33 3.12 -5.85
N ASP A 282 -17.30 2.98 -6.69
CA ASP A 282 -17.19 1.87 -7.64
C ASP A 282 -17.13 0.53 -6.90
N VAL A 283 -16.31 0.42 -5.85
CA VAL A 283 -16.28 -0.76 -4.98
C VAL A 283 -17.63 -0.95 -4.31
N ALA A 284 -18.25 0.11 -3.78
CA ALA A 284 -19.53 0.00 -3.12
C ALA A 284 -20.64 -0.54 -4.02
N SER A 285 -20.68 -0.07 -5.26
CA SER A 285 -21.58 -0.56 -6.29
C SER A 285 -21.29 -2.04 -6.63
N ALA A 286 -20.03 -2.40 -6.85
CA ALA A 286 -19.63 -3.76 -7.23
C ALA A 286 -19.90 -4.79 -6.13
N TYR A 287 -19.67 -4.42 -4.86
CA TYR A 287 -19.80 -5.30 -3.69
C TYR A 287 -21.13 -5.13 -2.94
N ARG A 288 -22.03 -4.28 -3.46
CA ARG A 288 -23.33 -3.96 -2.85
C ARG A 288 -23.22 -3.49 -1.39
N VAL A 289 -22.20 -2.69 -1.09
CA VAL A 289 -22.05 -2.05 0.22
C VAL A 289 -22.54 -0.59 0.15
N SER A 290 -22.92 -0.01 1.28
CA SER A 290 -23.38 1.39 1.31
C SER A 290 -22.20 2.36 1.35
N THR A 291 -22.41 3.60 0.89
CA THR A 291 -21.45 4.69 1.05
C THR A 291 -22.04 5.84 1.85
N VAL A 292 -21.23 6.48 2.68
CA VAL A 292 -21.53 7.78 3.28
C VAL A 292 -20.72 8.83 2.52
N GLU A 293 -21.41 9.68 1.78
CA GLU A 293 -20.79 10.78 1.04
C GLU A 293 -20.36 11.91 1.99
N THR A 294 -19.11 12.33 1.89
CA THR A 294 -18.53 13.34 2.79
C THR A 294 -18.37 14.71 2.13
N GLY A 295 -19.00 14.93 0.97
CA GLY A 295 -18.93 16.19 0.21
C GLY A 295 -19.38 17.42 1.02
N SER A 296 -20.34 17.26 1.94
CA SER A 296 -20.80 18.36 2.81
C SER A 296 -19.76 18.80 3.84
N LEU A 297 -18.73 17.98 4.12
CA LEU A 297 -17.65 18.28 5.06
C LEU A 297 -16.46 19.00 4.40
N GLN A 298 -16.54 19.32 3.10
CA GLN A 298 -15.40 19.91 2.37
C GLN A 298 -15.26 21.42 2.56
N ASP A 299 -16.30 22.06 3.09
CA ASP A 299 -16.29 23.48 3.38
C ASP A 299 -15.15 23.83 4.35
N ASP A 300 -14.29 24.76 3.94
CA ASP A 300 -13.07 25.12 4.67
C ASP A 300 -13.38 25.59 6.11
N ARG A 301 -14.61 26.07 6.38
CA ARG A 301 -15.03 26.45 7.75
C ARG A 301 -15.06 25.28 8.73
N TYR A 302 -15.07 24.03 8.26
CA TYR A 302 -15.09 22.84 9.10
C TYR A 302 -13.68 22.31 9.43
N TRP A 303 -12.65 22.90 8.85
CA TRP A 303 -11.28 22.43 9.01
C TRP A 303 -10.47 23.39 9.88
N LEU A 304 -9.51 22.85 10.63
CA LEU A 304 -8.52 23.64 11.31
C LEU A 304 -7.55 24.21 10.27
N VAL A 305 -7.75 25.48 9.93
CA VAL A 305 -6.88 26.22 9.01
C VAL A 305 -5.95 27.10 9.84
N SER A 306 -4.65 26.99 9.63
CA SER A 306 -3.63 27.89 10.20
C SER A 306 -2.66 28.31 9.09
N PRO A 307 -2.01 29.49 9.18
CA PRO A 307 -1.06 29.92 8.17
C PRO A 307 0.01 28.85 7.92
N GLY A 308 0.12 28.38 6.68
CA GLY A 308 1.09 27.35 6.27
C GLY A 308 0.70 25.90 6.60
N VAL A 309 -0.44 25.66 7.25
CA VAL A 309 -0.95 24.31 7.56
C VAL A 309 -2.21 24.05 6.74
N LEU A 310 -2.12 23.11 5.80
CA LEU A 310 -3.30 22.56 5.11
C LEU A 310 -4.22 21.92 6.16
N GLY A 311 -5.53 22.13 6.08
CA GLY A 311 -6.48 21.60 7.06
C GLY A 311 -6.45 20.07 7.16
N LEU A 312 -5.60 19.54 8.03
CA LEU A 312 -5.39 18.10 8.23
C LEU A 312 -6.46 17.46 9.14
N SER A 313 -7.15 18.29 9.93
CA SER A 313 -8.15 17.85 10.90
C SER A 313 -9.34 18.80 10.96
N LEU A 314 -10.48 18.25 11.36
CA LEU A 314 -11.71 19.00 11.58
C LEU A 314 -11.58 19.89 12.82
N ASN A 315 -12.18 21.07 12.78
CA ASN A 315 -12.40 21.88 13.98
C ASN A 315 -13.66 21.39 14.72
N THR A 316 -14.05 22.07 15.80
CA THR A 316 -15.23 21.71 16.61
C THR A 316 -16.52 21.64 15.77
N ASP A 317 -16.75 22.63 14.89
CA ASP A 317 -17.94 22.67 14.03
C ASP A 317 -17.92 21.55 12.99
N GLY A 318 -16.75 21.27 12.42
CA GLY A 318 -16.53 20.17 11.50
C GLY A 318 -16.74 18.80 12.15
N ALA A 319 -16.25 18.62 13.37
CA ALA A 319 -16.50 17.41 14.16
C ALA A 319 -18.00 17.22 14.41
N ALA A 320 -18.71 18.27 14.82
CA ALA A 320 -20.17 18.24 15.01
C ALA A 320 -20.94 18.00 13.70
N ALA A 321 -20.47 18.54 12.58
CA ALA A 321 -21.04 18.26 11.26
C ALA A 321 -20.84 16.80 10.84
N ARG A 322 -19.63 16.25 11.06
CA ARG A 322 -19.32 14.83 10.82
C ARG A 322 -20.19 13.92 11.69
N ASP A 323 -20.32 14.24 12.97
CA ASP A 323 -21.10 13.40 13.89
C ASP A 323 -22.60 13.41 13.52
N ARG A 324 -23.14 14.55 13.06
CA ARG A 324 -24.50 14.61 12.49
C ARG A 324 -24.65 13.79 11.20
N LEU A 325 -23.66 13.83 10.31
CA LEU A 325 -23.64 13.04 9.08
C LEU A 325 -23.63 11.53 9.37
N LEU A 326 -22.87 11.12 10.40
CA LEU A 326 -22.70 9.72 10.77
C LEU A 326 -23.72 9.20 11.78
N ALA A 327 -24.49 10.07 12.44
CA ALA A 327 -25.48 9.69 13.44
C ALA A 327 -26.46 8.58 12.98
N PRO A 328 -26.96 8.55 11.73
CA PRO A 328 -27.84 7.47 11.27
C PRO A 328 -27.15 6.09 11.18
N TRP A 329 -25.81 6.07 11.18
CA TRP A 329 -24.97 4.90 10.98
C TRP A 329 -24.24 4.47 12.26
N ARG A 330 -24.30 5.24 13.34
CA ARG A 330 -23.67 4.92 14.63
C ARG A 330 -24.74 4.45 15.62
N ARG A 331 -24.39 3.46 16.45
CA ARG A 331 -25.19 3.06 17.62
C ARG A 331 -24.85 3.91 18.83
#